data_AF-A0A3M2MKC2-F1
#
_entry.id   AF-A0A3M2MKC2-F1
#
_cell.length_a   1.000
_cell.length_b   1.000
_cell.length_c   1.000
_cell.angle_alpha   90.00
_cell.angle_beta   90.00
_cell.angle_gamma   90.00
#
_symmetry.space_group_name_H-M   'P 1'
#
loop_
_entity.id
_entity.type
_entity.pdbx_description
1 polymer ?
#
loop_
_entity_poly.entity_id
_entity_poly.type
_entity_poly.pdbx_seq_one_letter_code
_entity_poly.pdbx_strand_id
1 'polypeptide(L)'
;MRTFNKFLTAATAAAALGGAVLATASPAMAAGRNGVCDSGEFCYYFNSNTQGSVSDFTGSIADYGAKQPSCYDFKGAGNGKGICVKNNAASVWNRSSSTVRVYYNSRYGGHYQDFGPGARGNLDSTLKNQNASHQFLGNNPPPSGQTAMSWALYQTGGGRISCGFDGYTSTPGRHEGIDISRSFNSQVHALVSGQIINVVWGHTGSGGLSTIAVYNASLGRTIIYLHSAPLGSLRTGQWINKGQYIANESYRGVSSVNGEHTHVEMRMGRTTLAAKSVNDWHLDNPNPTSFWISQGYSVR
;
A
#
# COMPACT_ATOMS: atom_id res chain seq x y z
N MET A 1 -33.49 43.68 -64.82
CA MET A 1 -33.50 42.20 -64.74
C MET A 1 -33.14 41.87 -63.29
N ARG A 2 -34.10 41.57 -62.39
CA ARG A 2 -34.83 40.29 -62.20
C ARG A 2 -33.81 39.14 -62.01
N THR A 3 -33.75 38.36 -60.93
CA THR A 3 -34.75 38.06 -59.88
C THR A 3 -34.11 37.28 -58.72
N PHE A 4 -34.73 37.38 -57.55
CA PHE A 4 -34.62 36.57 -56.34
C PHE A 4 -34.67 35.04 -56.56
N ASN A 5 -34.06 34.24 -55.66
CA ASN A 5 -34.70 33.53 -54.52
C ASN A 5 -34.20 32.10 -54.21
N LYS A 6 -34.19 31.81 -52.88
CA LYS A 6 -34.44 30.53 -52.17
C LYS A 6 -33.29 29.59 -51.81
N PHE A 7 -32.93 29.68 -50.52
CA PHE A 7 -32.93 28.62 -49.50
C PHE A 7 -33.06 27.16 -49.96
N LEU A 8 -32.09 26.34 -49.53
CA LEU A 8 -32.31 24.99 -49.02
C LEU A 8 -31.28 24.67 -47.94
N THR A 9 -31.80 24.51 -46.73
CA THR A 9 -31.22 23.88 -45.55
C THR A 9 -30.68 22.48 -45.83
N ALA A 10 -29.46 22.21 -45.35
CA ALA A 10 -29.04 20.86 -44.95
C ALA A 10 -28.10 20.99 -43.74
N ALA A 11 -28.67 20.83 -42.55
CA ALA A 11 -27.91 20.65 -41.32
C ALA A 11 -27.44 19.19 -41.25
N THR A 12 -26.15 18.95 -41.45
CA THR A 12 -25.49 17.71 -41.05
C THR A 12 -24.58 18.01 -39.86
N ALA A 13 -25.14 17.82 -38.66
CA ALA A 13 -24.36 17.71 -37.44
C ALA A 13 -23.61 16.37 -37.46
N ALA A 14 -22.33 16.40 -37.85
CA ALA A 14 -21.42 15.30 -37.57
C ALA A 14 -20.85 15.50 -36.17
N ALA A 15 -21.53 14.92 -35.18
CA ALA A 15 -20.97 14.77 -33.83
C ALA A 15 -19.78 13.79 -33.91
N ALA A 16 -18.57 14.33 -33.94
CA ALA A 16 -17.36 13.55 -33.68
C ALA A 16 -17.33 13.20 -32.19
N LEU A 17 -17.88 12.03 -31.87
CA LEU A 17 -17.83 11.40 -30.55
C LEU A 17 -16.38 11.27 -30.09
N GLY A 18 -16.16 11.65 -28.82
CA GLY A 18 -14.86 11.71 -28.17
C GLY A 18 -14.11 10.38 -28.20
N GLY A 19 -12.86 10.46 -28.63
CA GLY A 19 -11.84 9.47 -28.32
C GLY A 19 -11.35 9.68 -26.89
N ALA A 20 -12.15 9.25 -25.91
CA ALA A 20 -11.62 8.98 -24.58
C ALA A 20 -10.72 7.75 -24.71
N VAL A 21 -9.40 7.97 -24.78
CA VAL A 21 -8.42 6.92 -24.52
C VAL A 21 -8.67 6.49 -23.08
N LEU A 22 -9.43 5.41 -22.91
CA LEU A 22 -9.49 4.66 -21.67
C LEU A 22 -8.07 4.15 -21.42
N ALA A 23 -7.30 4.92 -20.65
CA ALA A 23 -6.13 4.41 -19.97
C ALA A 23 -6.64 3.36 -18.98
N THR A 24 -6.80 2.13 -19.45
CA THR A 24 -6.94 0.98 -18.57
C THR A 24 -5.63 0.88 -17.80
N ALA A 25 -5.60 1.43 -16.59
CA ALA A 25 -4.52 1.16 -15.66
C ALA A 25 -4.42 -0.36 -15.52
N SER A 26 -3.35 -0.94 -16.07
CA SER A 26 -3.03 -2.34 -15.85
C SER A 26 -2.92 -2.58 -14.34
N PRO A 27 -3.35 -3.74 -13.81
CA PRO A 27 -3.09 -4.06 -12.41
C PRO A 27 -1.58 -4.17 -12.22
N ALA A 28 -0.99 -3.19 -11.53
CA ALA A 28 0.41 -3.21 -11.14
C ALA A 28 0.60 -4.11 -9.90
N MET A 29 0.58 -5.43 -10.13
CA MET A 29 1.03 -6.50 -9.23
C MET A 29 1.47 -7.69 -10.12
N ALA A 30 2.58 -7.54 -10.84
CA ALA A 30 3.10 -8.54 -11.78
C ALA A 30 4.49 -9.08 -11.40
N ALA A 31 4.93 -8.89 -10.15
CA ALA A 31 6.02 -9.69 -9.62
C ALA A 31 5.41 -10.90 -8.90
N GLY A 32 5.45 -12.06 -9.55
CA GLY A 32 4.95 -13.33 -9.01
C GLY A 32 3.83 -13.94 -9.85
N ARG A 33 2.69 -13.23 -9.99
CA ARG A 33 1.33 -13.62 -10.48
C ARG A 33 1.21 -14.46 -11.77
N ASN A 34 1.98 -15.52 -11.88
CA ASN A 34 2.20 -16.33 -13.07
C ASN A 34 1.37 -17.63 -13.05
N GLY A 35 0.70 -17.95 -11.94
CA GLY A 35 -0.08 -19.18 -11.79
C GLY A 35 0.77 -20.43 -11.55
N VAL A 36 2.03 -20.24 -11.15
CA VAL A 36 2.98 -21.25 -10.68
C VAL A 36 3.30 -20.91 -9.22
N CYS A 37 3.52 -21.92 -8.39
CA CYS A 37 3.92 -21.68 -7.01
C CYS A 37 5.44 -21.78 -6.89
N ASP A 38 6.14 -20.66 -7.06
CA ASP A 38 7.59 -20.57 -7.08
C ASP A 38 8.20 -20.41 -5.67
N SER A 39 9.53 -20.50 -5.58
CA SER A 39 10.23 -20.27 -4.33
C SER A 39 10.05 -18.82 -3.87
N GLY A 40 9.74 -18.60 -2.59
CA GLY A 40 9.46 -17.27 -2.03
C GLY A 40 7.99 -16.87 -1.99
N GLU A 41 7.08 -17.70 -2.52
CA GLU A 41 5.66 -17.36 -2.65
C GLU A 41 4.75 -18.06 -1.64
N PHE A 42 3.60 -17.46 -1.40
CA PHE A 42 2.45 -18.10 -0.77
C PHE A 42 1.36 -18.30 -1.81
N CYS A 43 0.88 -19.54 -1.95
CA CYS A 43 0.04 -19.93 -3.06
C CYS A 43 -1.27 -20.51 -2.56
N TYR A 44 -2.38 -20.02 -3.11
CA TYR A 44 -3.70 -20.61 -2.98
C TYR A 44 -3.98 -21.58 -4.13
N TYR A 45 -4.71 -22.64 -3.80
CA TYR A 45 -5.20 -23.64 -4.74
C TYR A 45 -6.73 -23.70 -4.65
N PHE A 46 -7.38 -23.76 -5.81
CA PHE A 46 -8.83 -23.79 -5.91
C PHE A 46 -9.44 -25.05 -5.28
N ASN A 47 -8.76 -26.21 -5.42
CA ASN A 47 -9.22 -27.46 -4.80
C ASN A 47 -8.40 -27.82 -3.56
N SER A 48 -8.92 -28.74 -2.76
CA SER A 48 -8.18 -29.35 -1.64
C SER A 48 -6.97 -30.16 -2.14
N ASN A 49 -6.07 -30.45 -1.22
CA ASN A 49 -4.84 -31.21 -1.44
C ASN A 49 -3.94 -30.57 -2.49
N THR A 50 -3.96 -29.23 -2.57
CA THR A 50 -3.15 -28.40 -3.49
C THR A 50 -3.29 -28.81 -4.94
N GLN A 51 -4.54 -28.90 -5.38
CA GLN A 51 -4.92 -29.24 -6.75
C GLN A 51 -5.71 -28.09 -7.39
N GLY A 52 -5.93 -28.17 -8.69
CA GLY A 52 -6.64 -27.14 -9.45
C GLY A 52 -5.73 -25.94 -9.74
N SER A 53 -6.37 -24.84 -10.16
CA SER A 53 -5.69 -23.61 -10.54
C SER A 53 -5.06 -22.93 -9.32
N VAL A 54 -3.95 -22.24 -9.57
CA VAL A 54 -3.08 -21.62 -8.56
C VAL A 54 -3.18 -20.11 -8.62
N SER A 55 -3.11 -19.50 -7.44
CA SER A 55 -3.00 -18.06 -7.25
C SER A 55 -1.84 -17.80 -6.29
N ASP A 56 -0.76 -17.22 -6.78
CA ASP A 56 0.51 -17.03 -6.07
C ASP A 56 0.68 -15.58 -5.58
N PHE A 57 1.44 -15.38 -4.49
CA PHE A 57 1.58 -14.09 -3.82
C PHE A 57 2.95 -13.98 -3.14
N THR A 58 3.62 -12.83 -3.27
CA THR A 58 4.91 -12.55 -2.62
C THR A 58 4.80 -11.61 -1.41
N GLY A 59 3.59 -11.18 -1.06
CA GLY A 59 3.34 -10.25 0.04
C GLY A 59 1.90 -10.30 0.55
N SER A 60 1.67 -9.68 1.71
CA SER A 60 0.37 -9.66 2.39
C SER A 60 -0.70 -8.93 1.57
N ILE A 61 -1.90 -9.50 1.54
CA ILE A 61 -3.06 -8.93 0.83
C ILE A 61 -4.22 -8.76 1.80
N ALA A 62 -4.61 -7.50 2.04
CA ALA A 62 -5.68 -7.15 2.95
C ALA A 62 -7.09 -7.39 2.38
N ASP A 63 -7.28 -7.42 1.06
CA ASP A 63 -8.56 -7.81 0.45
C ASP A 63 -8.32 -8.42 -0.92
N TYR A 64 -8.82 -9.62 -1.14
CA TYR A 64 -8.76 -10.29 -2.45
C TYR A 64 -9.68 -9.65 -3.50
N GLY A 65 -10.62 -8.81 -3.09
CA GLY A 65 -11.67 -8.30 -3.98
C GLY A 65 -12.70 -9.39 -4.32
N ALA A 66 -13.94 -8.97 -4.56
CA ALA A 66 -15.06 -9.90 -4.69
C ALA A 66 -15.37 -10.31 -6.14
N LYS A 67 -15.01 -9.51 -7.14
CA LYS A 67 -15.42 -9.70 -8.53
C LYS A 67 -14.36 -9.23 -9.52
N GLN A 68 -14.37 -9.84 -10.70
CA GLN A 68 -13.60 -9.36 -11.87
C GLN A 68 -14.09 -7.96 -12.30
N PRO A 69 -13.23 -7.12 -12.89
CA PRO A 69 -11.82 -7.40 -13.23
C PRO A 69 -10.83 -7.12 -12.08
N SER A 70 -11.33 -6.69 -10.90
CA SER A 70 -10.48 -6.16 -9.83
C SER A 70 -10.08 -7.19 -8.77
N CYS A 71 -10.68 -8.38 -8.75
CA CYS A 71 -10.31 -9.42 -7.81
C CYS A 71 -8.99 -10.09 -8.18
N TYR A 72 -8.29 -10.60 -7.17
CA TYR A 72 -7.25 -11.59 -7.37
C TYR A 72 -7.91 -12.91 -7.76
N ASP A 73 -7.49 -13.51 -8.86
CA ASP A 73 -8.06 -14.71 -9.44
C ASP A 73 -7.08 -15.88 -9.43
N PHE A 74 -7.53 -17.10 -9.69
CA PHE A 74 -6.60 -18.20 -9.95
C PHE A 74 -6.06 -18.12 -11.39
N LYS A 75 -4.74 -18.02 -11.55
CA LYS A 75 -4.05 -17.81 -12.84
C LYS A 75 -3.59 -19.11 -13.49
N GLY A 76 -3.23 -20.09 -12.67
CA GLY A 76 -2.66 -21.37 -13.13
C GLY A 76 -3.63 -22.16 -14.02
N ALA A 77 -3.11 -23.16 -14.72
CA ALA A 77 -3.96 -24.09 -15.46
C ALA A 77 -4.83 -24.94 -14.52
N GLY A 78 -5.96 -25.45 -15.03
CA GLY A 78 -6.83 -26.38 -14.32
C GLY A 78 -8.10 -25.76 -13.73
N ASN A 79 -8.84 -26.56 -12.96
CA ASN A 79 -10.13 -26.19 -12.39
C ASN A 79 -10.01 -24.93 -11.52
N GLY A 80 -10.92 -23.97 -11.72
CA GLY A 80 -10.93 -22.70 -10.99
C GLY A 80 -10.20 -21.53 -11.65
N LYS A 81 -9.57 -21.73 -12.82
CA LYS A 81 -8.88 -20.64 -13.54
C LYS A 81 -9.83 -19.47 -13.82
N GLY A 82 -9.40 -18.26 -13.50
CA GLY A 82 -10.15 -17.00 -13.67
C GLY A 82 -11.17 -16.71 -12.57
N ILE A 83 -11.44 -17.66 -11.67
CA ILE A 83 -12.31 -17.44 -10.51
C ILE A 83 -11.57 -16.60 -9.46
N CYS A 84 -12.27 -15.67 -8.83
CA CYS A 84 -11.71 -14.86 -7.73
C CYS A 84 -11.32 -15.74 -6.54
N VAL A 85 -10.17 -15.47 -5.92
CA VAL A 85 -9.64 -16.21 -4.75
C VAL A 85 -10.54 -16.08 -3.53
N LYS A 86 -11.17 -14.91 -3.35
CA LYS A 86 -12.07 -14.64 -2.22
C LYS A 86 -13.15 -15.71 -2.15
N ASN A 87 -13.23 -16.37 -1.00
CA ASN A 87 -14.22 -17.41 -0.70
C ASN A 87 -14.20 -18.63 -1.66
N ASN A 88 -13.08 -18.88 -2.33
CA ASN A 88 -12.97 -19.98 -3.30
C ASN A 88 -11.68 -20.80 -3.16
N ALA A 89 -10.78 -20.46 -2.23
CA ALA A 89 -9.59 -21.27 -2.01
C ALA A 89 -9.88 -22.41 -1.04
N ALA A 90 -9.30 -23.57 -1.31
CA ALA A 90 -9.50 -24.76 -0.49
C ALA A 90 -8.21 -25.30 0.13
N SER A 91 -7.04 -24.95 -0.40
CA SER A 91 -5.75 -25.33 0.17
C SER A 91 -4.64 -24.35 -0.21
N VAL A 92 -3.50 -24.47 0.45
CA VAL A 92 -2.37 -23.56 0.30
C VAL A 92 -1.03 -24.31 0.27
N TRP A 93 -0.03 -23.63 -0.29
CA TRP A 93 1.37 -23.98 -0.13
C TRP A 93 2.18 -22.72 0.16
N ASN A 94 2.84 -22.69 1.30
CA ASN A 94 3.77 -21.65 1.67
C ASN A 94 5.19 -22.04 1.27
N ARG A 95 5.67 -21.50 0.14
CA ARG A 95 7.06 -21.63 -0.32
C ARG A 95 7.93 -20.43 0.07
N SER A 96 7.43 -19.55 0.95
CA SER A 96 8.18 -18.42 1.50
C SER A 96 8.96 -18.79 2.75
N SER A 97 9.79 -17.85 3.23
CA SER A 97 10.53 -17.95 4.48
C SER A 97 9.77 -17.46 5.72
N SER A 98 8.52 -16.98 5.58
CA SER A 98 7.69 -16.51 6.70
C SER A 98 6.59 -17.51 7.02
N THR A 99 6.07 -17.44 8.24
CA THR A 99 4.72 -17.94 8.51
C THR A 99 3.71 -17.05 7.78
N VAL A 100 2.74 -17.63 7.08
CA VAL A 100 1.62 -16.88 6.47
C VAL A 100 0.33 -17.24 7.18
N ARG A 101 -0.37 -16.22 7.66
CA ARG A 101 -1.69 -16.32 8.28
C ARG A 101 -2.77 -16.04 7.24
N VAL A 102 -3.70 -16.98 7.09
CA VAL A 102 -4.89 -16.82 6.25
C VAL A 102 -6.06 -16.42 7.13
N TYR A 103 -6.84 -15.43 6.71
CA TYR A 103 -7.97 -14.90 7.46
C TYR A 103 -9.29 -15.11 6.74
N TYR A 104 -10.33 -15.30 7.54
CA TYR A 104 -11.71 -15.41 7.09
C TYR A 104 -12.21 -14.09 6.47
N ASN A 105 -11.98 -12.96 7.14
CA ASN A 105 -12.43 -11.65 6.65
C ASN A 105 -11.33 -10.88 5.92
N SER A 106 -11.74 -9.90 5.12
CA SER A 106 -10.84 -8.85 4.63
C SER A 106 -10.26 -8.07 5.82
N ARG A 107 -9.19 -7.32 5.56
CA ARG A 107 -8.47 -6.47 6.53
C ARG A 107 -7.91 -7.28 7.72
N TYR A 108 -7.50 -8.53 7.48
CA TYR A 108 -6.89 -9.41 8.47
C TYR A 108 -7.79 -9.70 9.69
N GLY A 109 -9.11 -9.79 9.45
CA GLY A 109 -10.11 -9.99 10.50
C GLY A 109 -10.65 -11.43 10.59
N GLY A 110 -11.26 -11.75 11.72
CA GLY A 110 -11.97 -13.01 11.93
C GLY A 110 -11.07 -14.21 12.25
N HIS A 111 -11.65 -15.41 12.11
CA HIS A 111 -10.94 -16.69 12.30
C HIS A 111 -9.74 -16.78 11.35
N TYR A 112 -8.67 -17.43 11.78
CA TYR A 112 -7.43 -17.54 11.02
C TYR A 112 -6.76 -18.90 11.18
N GLN A 113 -5.88 -19.21 10.23
CA GLN A 113 -5.01 -20.38 10.24
C GLN A 113 -3.61 -20.00 9.76
N ASP A 114 -2.60 -20.46 10.50
CA ASP A 114 -1.19 -20.19 10.22
C ASP A 114 -0.54 -21.33 9.45
N PHE A 115 0.28 -20.96 8.47
CA PHE A 115 1.08 -21.87 7.66
C PHE A 115 2.54 -21.45 7.75
N GLY A 116 3.36 -22.22 8.46
CA GLY A 116 4.80 -21.97 8.57
C GLY A 116 5.54 -22.09 7.23
N PRO A 117 6.83 -21.67 7.16
CA PRO A 117 7.66 -21.86 5.97
C PRO A 117 7.66 -23.32 5.48
N GLY A 118 7.46 -23.53 4.19
CA GLY A 118 7.37 -24.85 3.57
C GLY A 118 6.04 -25.59 3.78
N ALA A 119 5.15 -25.09 4.64
CA ALA A 119 3.90 -25.79 4.97
C ALA A 119 2.97 -25.89 3.76
N ARG A 120 2.38 -27.07 3.58
CA ARG A 120 1.42 -27.39 2.52
C ARG A 120 0.22 -28.09 3.16
N GLY A 121 -0.99 -27.63 2.86
CA GLY A 121 -2.17 -28.21 3.52
C GLY A 121 -3.50 -27.61 3.10
N ASN A 122 -4.57 -28.27 3.54
CA ASN A 122 -5.93 -27.77 3.38
C ASN A 122 -6.19 -26.62 4.35
N LEU A 123 -7.01 -25.67 3.91
CA LEU A 123 -7.65 -24.75 4.83
C LEU A 123 -8.60 -25.55 5.73
N ASP A 124 -8.70 -25.16 6.99
CA ASP A 124 -9.64 -25.77 7.93
C ASP A 124 -11.10 -25.59 7.48
N SER A 125 -12.02 -26.27 8.16
CA SER A 125 -13.44 -26.25 7.80
C SER A 125 -14.08 -24.86 7.84
N THR A 126 -13.51 -23.93 8.60
CA THR A 126 -14.01 -22.56 8.74
C THR A 126 -13.47 -21.65 7.63
N LEU A 127 -12.24 -21.88 7.16
CA LEU A 127 -11.60 -21.05 6.13
C LEU A 127 -11.75 -21.56 4.70
N LYS A 128 -11.95 -22.86 4.51
CA LYS A 128 -12.14 -23.42 3.18
C LYS A 128 -13.33 -22.76 2.48
N ASN A 129 -13.06 -22.15 1.34
CA ASN A 129 -14.04 -21.37 0.56
C ASN A 129 -14.63 -20.18 1.33
N GLN A 130 -13.92 -19.64 2.32
CA GLN A 130 -14.34 -18.47 3.11
C GLN A 130 -13.18 -17.53 3.44
N ASN A 131 -12.07 -17.63 2.72
CA ASN A 131 -10.88 -16.80 2.93
C ASN A 131 -10.98 -15.45 2.18
N ALA A 132 -10.54 -14.37 2.82
CA ALA A 132 -10.63 -13.02 2.23
C ALA A 132 -9.37 -12.15 2.37
N SER A 133 -8.40 -12.54 3.20
CA SER A 133 -7.08 -11.88 3.28
C SER A 133 -5.99 -12.81 3.82
N HIS A 134 -4.72 -12.43 3.65
CA HIS A 134 -3.58 -13.13 4.26
C HIS A 134 -2.43 -12.20 4.60
N GLN A 135 -1.69 -12.57 5.63
CA GLN A 135 -0.56 -11.80 6.14
C GLN A 135 0.67 -12.67 6.36
N PHE A 136 1.82 -12.25 5.84
CA PHE A 136 3.11 -12.82 6.19
C PHE A 136 3.49 -12.32 7.61
N LEU A 137 3.54 -13.23 8.57
CA LEU A 137 3.85 -13.00 9.98
C LEU A 137 5.35 -13.16 10.28
N GLY A 138 5.85 -12.35 11.20
CA GLY A 138 7.26 -12.32 11.60
C GLY A 138 8.13 -11.52 10.63
N ASN A 139 9.31 -11.11 11.13
CA ASN A 139 10.35 -10.40 10.39
C ASN A 139 10.85 -11.22 9.20
N ASN A 140 10.08 -11.32 8.13
CA ASN A 140 10.67 -11.78 6.88
C ASN A 140 11.72 -10.74 6.48
N PRO A 141 12.93 -11.10 6.05
CA PRO A 141 13.60 -10.33 5.02
C PRO A 141 12.67 -10.33 3.80
N PRO A 142 12.56 -9.23 3.05
CA PRO A 142 11.75 -9.25 1.83
C PRO A 142 12.25 -10.33 0.88
N PRO A 143 11.48 -10.71 -0.17
CA PRO A 143 12.06 -11.42 -1.31
C PRO A 143 13.41 -10.76 -1.63
N SER A 144 14.46 -11.58 -1.70
CA SER A 144 15.87 -11.15 -1.69
C SER A 144 16.06 -9.81 -2.43
N GLY A 145 16.22 -8.71 -1.67
CA GLY A 145 16.48 -7.38 -2.24
C GLY A 145 15.66 -6.18 -1.70
N GLN A 146 14.55 -6.34 -0.97
CA GLN A 146 13.86 -5.18 -0.37
C GLN A 146 14.32 -4.97 1.09
N THR A 147 14.04 -3.80 1.67
CA THR A 147 14.29 -3.46 3.09
C THR A 147 12.96 -3.27 3.83
N ALA A 148 12.82 -3.68 5.10
CA ALA A 148 11.63 -3.34 5.87
C ALA A 148 11.47 -1.81 5.97
N MET A 149 10.28 -1.26 5.69
CA MET A 149 10.07 0.19 5.69
C MET A 149 10.34 0.78 7.09
N SER A 150 9.96 0.06 8.14
CA SER A 150 10.29 0.37 9.53
C SER A 150 11.80 0.41 9.80
N TRP A 151 12.55 -0.56 9.28
CA TRP A 151 14.02 -0.55 9.34
C TRP A 151 14.62 0.57 8.48
N ALA A 152 14.09 0.84 7.29
CA ALA A 152 14.61 1.88 6.42
C ALA A 152 14.42 3.28 7.00
N LEU A 153 13.30 3.50 7.69
CA LEU A 153 13.00 4.75 8.36
C LEU A 153 13.94 4.97 9.55
N TYR A 154 14.15 3.94 10.38
CA TYR A 154 14.93 4.09 11.62
C TYR A 154 16.41 3.73 11.50
N GLN A 155 16.80 2.96 10.49
CA GLN A 155 18.12 2.33 10.30
C GLN A 155 18.60 1.52 11.51
N THR A 156 17.65 0.99 12.28
CA THR A 156 17.91 0.16 13.46
C THR A 156 16.69 -0.71 13.78
N GLY A 157 16.90 -1.74 14.60
CA GLY A 157 15.86 -2.69 14.99
C GLY A 157 14.84 -2.11 15.98
N GLY A 158 13.70 -2.78 16.10
CA GLY A 158 12.63 -2.42 17.05
C GLY A 158 11.53 -1.51 16.48
N GLY A 159 11.68 -1.06 15.23
CA GLY A 159 10.60 -0.36 14.52
C GLY A 159 9.49 -1.32 14.08
N ARG A 160 8.25 -0.83 14.07
CA ARG A 160 7.05 -1.55 13.59
C ARG A 160 6.07 -0.59 12.95
N ILE A 161 5.24 -1.08 12.03
CA ILE A 161 4.04 -0.34 11.60
C ILE A 161 2.98 -0.46 12.71
N SER A 162 2.63 0.66 13.33
CA SER A 162 1.56 0.73 14.35
C SER A 162 0.18 0.96 13.73
N CYS A 163 0.10 1.63 12.58
CA CYS A 163 -1.13 1.78 11.82
C CYS A 163 -0.82 1.82 10.32
N GLY A 164 -1.46 0.95 9.54
CA GLY A 164 -1.33 0.96 8.08
C GLY A 164 -2.22 2.00 7.41
N PHE A 165 -2.06 2.14 6.09
CA PHE A 165 -2.97 2.92 5.25
C PHE A 165 -4.41 2.39 5.36
N ASP A 166 -5.38 3.30 5.47
CA ASP A 166 -6.79 3.00 5.79
C ASP A 166 -6.96 2.13 7.05
N GLY A 167 -6.02 2.24 7.99
CA GLY A 167 -5.92 1.35 9.15
C GLY A 167 -6.60 1.83 10.43
N TYR A 168 -7.28 2.97 10.41
CA TYR A 168 -7.97 3.48 11.60
C TYR A 168 -9.10 2.52 12.04
N THR A 169 -9.05 2.13 13.31
CA THR A 169 -10.07 1.29 13.96
C THR A 169 -10.72 1.98 15.17
N SER A 170 -10.00 2.88 15.83
CA SER A 170 -10.45 3.64 17.00
C SER A 170 -10.47 5.17 16.79
N THR A 171 -9.87 5.65 15.70
CA THR A 171 -9.87 7.07 15.32
C THR A 171 -10.93 7.32 14.24
N PRO A 172 -11.86 8.26 14.43
CA PRO A 172 -12.82 8.61 13.39
C PRO A 172 -12.12 9.11 12.12
N GLY A 173 -12.50 8.57 10.96
CA GLY A 173 -11.94 8.90 9.66
C GLY A 173 -11.15 7.76 9.01
N ARG A 174 -10.30 8.09 8.03
CA ARG A 174 -9.50 7.14 7.25
C ARG A 174 -8.04 7.57 7.24
N HIS A 175 -7.14 6.61 7.41
CA HIS A 175 -5.73 6.89 7.57
C HIS A 175 -5.02 7.03 6.22
N GLU A 176 -4.51 8.21 5.89
CA GLU A 176 -3.91 8.54 4.58
C GLU A 176 -2.46 8.09 4.42
N GLY A 177 -1.82 7.68 5.53
CA GLY A 177 -0.42 7.30 5.56
C GLY A 177 -0.19 5.99 6.29
N ILE A 178 1.04 5.83 6.76
CA ILE A 178 1.49 4.67 7.54
C ILE A 178 2.19 5.23 8.78
N ASP A 179 1.72 4.83 9.95
CA ASP A 179 2.34 5.18 11.22
C ASP A 179 3.36 4.11 11.55
N ILE A 180 4.61 4.55 11.69
CA ILE A 180 5.74 3.68 12.03
C ILE A 180 6.27 4.13 13.38
N SER A 181 6.26 3.24 14.37
CA SER A 181 6.72 3.51 15.73
C SER A 181 7.95 2.68 16.09
N ARG A 182 8.88 3.26 16.84
CA ARG A 182 10.00 2.54 17.46
C ARG A 182 10.16 2.94 18.92
N SER A 183 10.64 4.15 19.17
CA SER A 183 10.87 4.70 20.49
C SER A 183 11.17 6.19 20.37
N PHE A 184 10.68 7.00 21.30
CA PHE A 184 10.96 8.43 21.34
C PHE A 184 12.45 8.75 21.08
N ASN A 185 12.68 9.74 20.22
CA ASN A 185 14.00 10.22 19.81
C ASN A 185 14.82 9.28 18.89
N SER A 186 14.22 8.23 18.32
CA SER A 186 14.85 7.41 17.27
C SER A 186 15.18 8.25 16.03
N GLN A 187 16.32 8.06 15.40
CA GLN A 187 16.66 8.78 14.17
C GLN A 187 15.74 8.38 13.02
N VAL A 188 15.13 9.35 12.36
CA VAL A 188 14.27 9.21 11.17
C VAL A 188 15.08 9.57 9.92
N HIS A 189 15.08 8.66 8.97
CA HIS A 189 15.83 8.75 7.71
C HIS A 189 14.89 8.85 6.51
N ALA A 190 15.29 9.61 5.51
CA ALA A 190 14.51 9.80 4.29
C ALA A 190 14.34 8.48 3.52
N LEU A 191 13.10 8.10 3.23
CA LEU A 191 12.78 6.90 2.45
C LEU A 191 12.98 7.09 0.93
N VAL A 192 13.10 8.33 0.48
CA VAL A 192 13.42 8.66 -0.92
C VAL A 192 14.40 9.81 -0.98
N SER A 193 15.18 9.88 -2.05
CA SER A 193 15.90 11.11 -2.41
C SER A 193 14.90 12.14 -2.94
N GLY A 194 15.20 13.43 -2.80
CA GLY A 194 14.38 14.48 -3.37
C GLY A 194 14.67 15.86 -2.83
N GLN A 195 13.88 16.83 -3.29
CA GLN A 195 13.92 18.19 -2.79
C GLN A 195 12.95 18.35 -1.62
N ILE A 196 13.41 18.91 -0.51
CA ILE A 196 12.54 19.36 0.57
C ILE A 196 11.71 20.53 0.05
N ILE A 197 10.39 20.39 0.05
CA ILE A 197 9.45 21.42 -0.43
C ILE A 197 8.61 22.03 0.69
N ASN A 198 8.66 21.47 1.90
CA ASN A 198 8.09 22.06 3.10
C ASN A 198 8.81 21.50 4.35
N VAL A 199 9.06 22.37 5.34
CA VAL A 199 9.48 21.97 6.68
C VAL A 199 8.73 22.82 7.71
N VAL A 200 8.00 22.15 8.60
CA VAL A 200 7.34 22.73 9.76
C VAL A 200 7.88 22.00 10.98
N TRP A 201 8.49 22.71 11.92
CA TRP A 201 9.11 22.08 13.09
C TRP A 201 8.08 21.58 14.10
N GLY A 202 6.95 22.26 14.23
CA GLY A 202 5.91 21.91 15.21
C GLY A 202 6.43 21.94 16.66
N HIS A 203 5.65 21.35 17.57
CA HIS A 203 6.02 21.16 18.97
C HIS A 203 5.34 19.90 19.53
N THR A 204 5.92 19.32 20.58
CA THR A 204 5.39 18.15 21.28
C THR A 204 4.05 18.47 21.96
N GLY A 205 3.11 17.51 21.94
CA GLY A 205 1.75 17.74 22.42
C GLY A 205 0.77 18.06 21.30
N SER A 206 -0.52 18.12 21.63
CA SER A 206 -1.60 18.38 20.66
C SER A 206 -1.44 19.73 19.95
N GLY A 207 -1.77 19.78 18.65
CA GLY A 207 -1.83 21.02 17.87
C GLY A 207 -0.50 21.50 17.25
N GLY A 208 0.64 20.97 17.72
CA GLY A 208 1.97 21.30 17.21
C GLY A 208 2.45 20.42 16.05
N LEU A 209 1.64 20.19 15.02
CA LEU A 209 2.00 19.29 13.92
C LEU A 209 3.31 19.73 13.24
N SER A 210 4.26 18.80 13.20
CA SER A 210 5.48 18.90 12.39
C SER A 210 5.26 18.27 11.02
N THR A 211 5.95 18.79 10.01
CA THR A 211 5.86 18.29 8.63
C THR A 211 7.23 18.39 7.97
N ILE A 212 7.67 17.33 7.30
CA ILE A 212 8.72 17.38 6.29
C ILE A 212 8.11 16.84 5.00
N ALA A 213 8.13 17.61 3.92
CA ALA A 213 7.66 17.17 2.61
C ALA A 213 8.83 17.08 1.63
N VAL A 214 9.07 15.90 1.08
CA VAL A 214 10.19 15.60 0.17
C VAL A 214 9.62 15.23 -1.19
N TYR A 215 9.79 16.10 -2.18
CA TYR A 215 9.37 15.84 -3.55
C TYR A 215 10.46 15.15 -4.35
N ASN A 216 10.12 13.99 -4.92
CA ASN A 216 10.96 13.30 -5.88
C ASN A 216 10.40 13.51 -7.29
N ALA A 217 11.13 14.26 -8.11
CA ALA A 217 10.70 14.62 -9.45
C ALA A 217 10.63 13.42 -10.42
N SER A 218 11.54 12.44 -10.31
CA SER A 218 11.53 11.26 -11.19
C SER A 218 10.38 10.31 -10.88
N LEU A 219 9.95 10.26 -9.62
CA LEU A 219 8.79 9.48 -9.20
C LEU A 219 7.47 10.25 -9.40
N GLY A 220 7.53 11.59 -9.51
CA GLY A 220 6.35 12.44 -9.52
C GLY A 220 5.51 12.27 -8.24
N ARG A 221 6.17 12.15 -7.09
CA ARG A 221 5.55 11.93 -5.76
C ARG A 221 6.17 12.84 -4.71
N THR A 222 5.39 13.21 -3.71
CA THR A 222 5.91 13.76 -2.45
C THR A 222 5.78 12.72 -1.35
N ILE A 223 6.86 12.51 -0.59
CA ILE A 223 6.81 11.77 0.68
C ILE A 223 6.76 12.76 1.83
N ILE A 224 5.77 12.59 2.70
CA ILE A 224 5.52 13.45 3.84
C ILE A 224 5.79 12.69 5.12
N TYR A 225 6.50 13.33 6.05
CA TYR A 225 6.79 12.83 7.39
C TYR A 225 6.14 13.78 8.39
N LEU A 226 5.21 13.27 9.20
CA LEU A 226 4.61 14.01 10.31
C LEU A 226 5.08 13.48 11.65
N HIS A 227 4.73 14.21 12.72
CA HIS A 227 4.95 13.89 14.14
C HIS A 227 6.40 13.75 14.61
N SER A 228 7.36 13.66 13.68
CA SER A 228 8.80 13.69 13.94
C SER A 228 9.32 15.09 14.27
N ALA A 229 10.50 15.18 14.88
CA ALA A 229 11.21 16.40 15.19
C ALA A 229 12.26 16.72 14.11
N PRO A 230 11.99 17.63 13.14
CA PRO A 230 12.93 17.90 12.05
C PRO A 230 14.25 18.45 12.57
N LEU A 231 15.36 18.07 11.91
CA LEU A 231 16.66 18.65 12.19
C LEU A 231 16.65 20.16 11.93
N GLY A 232 17.31 20.92 12.79
CA GLY A 232 17.43 22.37 12.64
C GLY A 232 18.19 22.82 11.38
N SER A 233 18.91 21.91 10.72
CA SER A 233 19.65 22.17 9.48
C SER A 233 18.80 22.03 8.21
N LEU A 234 17.58 21.48 8.30
CA LEU A 234 16.71 21.31 7.14
C LEU A 234 16.15 22.64 6.68
N ARG A 235 16.00 22.78 5.36
CA ARG A 235 15.45 23.99 4.74
C ARG A 235 14.73 23.65 3.44
N THR A 236 13.62 24.35 3.17
CA THR A 236 12.93 24.25 1.88
C THR A 236 13.89 24.59 0.75
N GLY A 237 13.84 23.82 -0.33
CA GLY A 237 14.75 23.89 -1.48
C GLY A 237 15.95 22.94 -1.37
N GLN A 238 16.31 22.45 -0.17
CA GLN A 238 17.42 21.53 0.03
C GLN A 238 17.19 20.19 -0.67
N TRP A 239 18.21 19.66 -1.33
CA TRP A 239 18.23 18.28 -1.79
C TRP A 239 18.69 17.34 -0.67
N ILE A 240 18.03 16.19 -0.54
CA ILE A 240 18.41 15.12 0.38
C ILE A 240 18.48 13.77 -0.33
N ASN A 241 19.30 12.88 0.20
CA ASN A 241 19.44 11.52 -0.29
C ASN A 241 18.55 10.53 0.48
N LYS A 242 18.08 9.48 -0.19
CA LYS A 242 17.53 8.29 0.47
C LYS A 242 18.52 7.79 1.53
N GLY A 243 18.02 7.51 2.73
CA GLY A 243 18.80 7.11 3.89
C GLY A 243 19.43 8.26 4.67
N GLN A 244 19.26 9.52 4.26
CA GLN A 244 19.76 10.67 5.01
C GLN A 244 18.94 10.88 6.29
N TYR A 245 19.61 11.08 7.42
CA TYR A 245 19.00 11.49 8.69
C TYR A 245 18.35 12.89 8.56
N ILE A 246 17.05 12.99 8.88
CA ILE A 246 16.24 14.20 8.65
C ILE A 246 15.47 14.67 9.88
N ALA A 247 15.18 13.79 10.83
CA ALA A 247 14.39 14.11 12.02
C ALA A 247 14.61 13.08 13.12
N ASN A 248 14.09 13.34 14.32
CA ASN A 248 13.93 12.31 15.35
C ASN A 248 12.46 11.92 15.49
N GLU A 249 12.16 10.66 15.82
CA GLU A 249 10.83 10.22 16.18
C GLU A 249 10.35 11.01 17.39
N SER A 250 9.12 11.48 17.34
CA SER A 250 8.56 12.36 18.36
C SER A 250 7.04 12.22 18.39
N TYR A 251 6.40 12.98 19.26
CA TYR A 251 4.95 13.08 19.41
C TYR A 251 4.48 14.51 19.10
N ARG A 252 5.04 15.13 18.05
CA ARG A 252 4.71 16.53 17.70
C ARG A 252 3.33 16.60 17.05
N GLY A 253 2.40 17.36 17.64
CA GLY A 253 1.00 17.32 17.23
C GLY A 253 0.23 16.09 17.75
N VAL A 254 0.84 15.24 18.58
CA VAL A 254 0.21 14.07 19.23
C VAL A 254 0.12 14.34 20.73
N SER A 255 -0.96 13.87 21.37
CA SER A 255 -1.33 14.27 22.74
C SER A 255 -0.36 13.82 23.83
N SER A 256 0.43 12.77 23.62
CA SER A 256 1.36 12.27 24.63
C SER A 256 2.54 11.53 24.01
N VAL A 257 3.62 11.40 24.80
CA VAL A 257 4.82 10.65 24.42
C VAL A 257 4.56 9.18 24.14
N ASN A 258 3.51 8.57 24.71
CA ASN A 258 3.15 7.16 24.47
C ASN A 258 2.44 6.93 23.12
N GLY A 259 2.14 8.01 22.41
CA GLY A 259 1.63 7.99 21.04
C GLY A 259 2.70 8.39 20.03
N GLU A 260 3.99 8.30 20.38
CA GLU A 260 5.06 8.65 19.47
C GLU A 260 5.07 7.70 18.26
N HIS A 261 5.20 8.30 17.09
CA HIS A 261 5.37 7.60 15.83
C HIS A 261 5.83 8.61 14.79
N THR A 262 6.32 8.12 13.67
CA THR A 262 6.44 8.91 12.44
C THR A 262 5.33 8.48 11.50
N HIS A 263 4.44 9.40 11.17
CA HIS A 263 3.46 9.20 10.11
C HIS A 263 4.13 9.47 8.77
N VAL A 264 4.07 8.50 7.85
CA VAL A 264 4.64 8.58 6.52
C VAL A 264 3.55 8.46 5.47
N GLU A 265 3.44 9.47 4.61
CA GLU A 265 2.42 9.54 3.57
C GLU A 265 3.07 9.69 2.19
N MET A 266 2.50 9.02 1.18
CA MET A 266 2.87 9.21 -0.22
C MET A 266 1.76 9.97 -0.94
N ARG A 267 2.07 11.19 -1.38
CA ARG A 267 1.18 12.05 -2.16
C ARG A 267 1.53 11.98 -3.64
N MET A 268 0.50 12.06 -4.48
CA MET A 268 0.66 12.28 -5.91
C MET A 268 1.19 13.69 -6.19
N GLY A 269 2.09 13.82 -7.16
CA GLY A 269 2.60 15.12 -7.61
C GLY A 269 3.40 15.88 -6.57
N ARG A 270 3.49 17.21 -6.73
CA ARG A 270 4.23 18.11 -5.85
C ARG A 270 3.28 18.73 -4.83
N THR A 271 3.12 18.08 -3.69
CA THR A 271 2.23 18.54 -2.60
C THR A 271 3.03 18.87 -1.34
N THR A 272 2.70 19.95 -0.63
CA THR A 272 3.46 20.42 0.55
C THR A 272 2.91 19.95 1.90
N LEU A 273 1.69 19.43 1.93
CA LEU A 273 0.96 19.04 3.15
C LEU A 273 0.39 17.62 3.01
N ALA A 274 0.28 16.95 4.16
CA ALA A 274 -0.41 15.67 4.30
C ALA A 274 -1.90 15.82 3.97
N ALA A 275 -2.52 14.74 3.52
CA ALA A 275 -3.97 14.65 3.41
C ALA A 275 -4.61 14.56 4.79
N LYS A 276 -5.86 14.97 4.89
CA LYS A 276 -6.59 14.95 6.15
C LYS A 276 -7.06 13.53 6.44
N SER A 277 -6.72 13.00 7.62
CA SER A 277 -7.15 11.65 8.03
C SER A 277 -8.23 11.64 9.12
N VAL A 278 -8.13 12.54 10.10
CA VAL A 278 -9.03 12.55 11.27
C VAL A 278 -10.33 13.28 10.94
N ASN A 279 -11.45 12.66 11.27
CA ASN A 279 -12.81 13.11 10.91
C ASN A 279 -12.96 13.31 9.39
N ASP A 280 -12.24 12.51 8.60
CA ASP A 280 -12.35 12.50 7.14
C ASP A 280 -12.59 11.07 6.65
N TRP A 281 -13.69 10.83 5.96
CA TRP A 281 -14.08 9.51 5.46
C TRP A 281 -13.70 9.29 3.99
N HIS A 282 -13.07 10.29 3.38
CA HIS A 282 -12.52 10.19 2.04
C HIS A 282 -11.05 9.73 2.11
N LEU A 283 -10.57 9.13 1.02
CA LEU A 283 -9.14 8.91 0.80
C LEU A 283 -8.73 9.71 -0.42
N ASP A 284 -7.91 10.74 -0.20
CA ASP A 284 -7.26 11.55 -1.22
C ASP A 284 -6.14 10.76 -1.93
N ASN A 285 -5.45 9.87 -1.21
CA ASN A 285 -4.33 9.13 -1.76
C ASN A 285 -4.72 7.70 -2.20
N PRO A 286 -4.07 7.18 -3.25
CA PRO A 286 -4.15 5.75 -3.54
C PRO A 286 -3.38 4.95 -2.47
N ASN A 287 -3.74 3.68 -2.30
CA ASN A 287 -2.99 2.77 -1.43
C ASN A 287 -1.50 2.75 -1.84
N PRO A 288 -0.57 3.11 -0.94
CA PRO A 288 0.82 3.35 -1.29
C PRO A 288 1.68 2.08 -1.33
N THR A 289 1.10 0.89 -1.09
CA THR A 289 1.85 -0.36 -0.96
C THR A 289 2.69 -0.69 -2.20
N SER A 290 2.11 -0.60 -3.40
CA SER A 290 2.83 -0.87 -4.65
C SER A 290 3.96 0.15 -4.90
N PHE A 291 3.74 1.40 -4.49
CA PHE A 291 4.77 2.43 -4.52
C PHE A 291 5.95 2.04 -3.61
N TRP A 292 5.70 1.74 -2.34
CA TRP A 292 6.77 1.37 -1.40
C TRP A 292 7.55 0.13 -1.84
N ILE A 293 6.84 -0.88 -2.38
CA ILE A 293 7.47 -2.07 -2.98
C ILE A 293 8.39 -1.68 -4.14
N SER A 294 7.95 -0.79 -5.04
CA SER A 294 8.80 -0.31 -6.14
C SER A 294 10.05 0.45 -5.68
N GLN A 295 10.02 1.02 -4.47
CA GLN A 295 11.17 1.70 -3.86
C GLN A 295 12.10 0.73 -3.11
N GLY A 296 11.85 -0.58 -3.21
CA GLY A 296 12.60 -1.61 -2.52
C GLY A 296 12.25 -1.68 -1.04
N TYR A 297 10.99 -1.39 -0.67
CA TYR A 297 10.52 -1.53 0.71
C TYR A 297 9.41 -2.55 0.87
N SER A 298 9.48 -3.34 1.95
CA SER A 298 8.32 -4.10 2.43
C SER A 298 7.58 -3.29 3.49
N VAL A 299 6.28 -3.08 3.31
CA VAL A 299 5.40 -2.39 4.27
C VAL A 299 5.05 -3.33 5.44
N ARG A 300 5.97 -3.44 6.39
CA ARG A 300 5.82 -4.18 7.66
C ARG A 300 6.67 -3.58 8.78
#